data_AF-A0A7C3VW95-F1
#
_entry.id   AF-A0A7C3VW95-F1
#
_cell.length_a   1.000
_cell.length_b   1.000
_cell.length_c   1.000
_cell.angle_alpha   90.00
_cell.angle_beta   90.00
_cell.angle_gamma   90.00
#
_symmetry.space_group_name_H-M   'P 1'
#
loop_
_entity.id
_entity.type
_entity.pdbx_description
1 polymer ?
#
loop_
_entity_poly.entity_id
_entity_poly.type
_entity_poly.pdbx_seq_one_letter_code
_entity_poly.pdbx_strand_id
1 'polypeptide(L)' 'MSPLVRVVRERFVPYLPGMTVQTALTPEERDRIREGTLKAFDRHGHEIGLEGALSPGSEIILREVVQA' A
#
# COMPACT_ATOMS: atom_id res chain seq x y z
N MET A 1 20.56 10.22 2.96
CA MET A 1 20.19 8.97 3.65
C MET A 1 18.88 8.49 3.04
N SER A 2 18.88 7.33 2.37
CA SER A 2 17.64 6.78 1.81
C SER A 2 16.85 6.10 2.93
N PRO A 3 15.53 6.36 3.05
CA PRO A 3 14.72 5.72 4.09
C PRO A 3 14.71 4.21 3.90
N LEU A 4 14.83 3.47 5.02
CA LEU A 4 14.75 2.02 5.06
C LEU A 4 13.33 1.58 4.63
N VAL A 5 13.22 0.93 3.48
CA VAL A 5 11.96 0.37 2.98
C VAL A 5 11.87 -1.09 3.43
N ARG A 6 11.06 -1.38 4.46
CA ARG A 6 10.71 -2.76 4.83
C ARG A 6 9.39 -3.13 4.16
N VAL A 7 9.42 -4.12 3.26
CA VAL A 7 8.21 -4.71 2.68
C VAL A 7 7.49 -5.48 3.79
N VAL A 8 6.27 -5.04 4.13
CA VAL A 8 5.52 -5.59 5.27
C VAL A 8 4.83 -6.92 4.91
N ARG A 9 4.44 -7.11 3.64
CA ARG A 9 3.75 -8.32 3.15
C ARG A 9 3.79 -8.46 1.63
N GLU A 10 3.79 -9.71 1.15
CA GLU A 10 3.38 -10.08 -0.21
C GLU A 10 2.12 -10.94 -0.10
N ARG A 11 1.00 -10.49 -0.67
CA ARG A 11 -0.28 -11.21 -0.67
C ARG A 11 -0.94 -11.10 -2.03
N PHE A 12 -1.38 -12.23 -2.56
CA PHE A 12 -2.23 -12.24 -3.74
C PHE A 12 -3.68 -11.95 -3.34
N VAL A 13 -4.28 -10.92 -3.92
CA VAL A 13 -5.69 -10.55 -3.73
C VAL A 13 -6.40 -10.66 -5.07
N PRO A 14 -7.49 -11.44 -5.19
CA PRO A 14 -8.29 -11.50 -6.41
C PRO A 14 -8.79 -10.11 -6.79
N TYR A 15 -8.60 -9.72 -8.05
CA TYR A 15 -9.07 -8.44 -8.56
C TYR A 15 -10.56 -8.50 -8.94
N LEU A 16 -11.29 -7.46 -8.57
CA LEU A 16 -12.64 -7.16 -9.05
C LEU A 16 -12.65 -5.74 -9.66
N PRO A 17 -13.39 -5.51 -10.75
CA PRO A 17 -13.53 -4.18 -11.34
C PRO A 17 -13.98 -3.13 -10.32
N GLY A 18 -13.27 -2.01 -10.28
CA GLY A 18 -13.58 -0.89 -9.37
C GLY A 18 -12.94 -0.98 -7.99
N MET A 19 -12.11 -1.98 -7.71
CA MET A 19 -11.34 -2.04 -6.47
C MET A 19 -10.33 -0.89 -6.36
N THR A 20 -10.13 -0.43 -5.12
CA THR A 20 -9.08 0.50 -4.74
C THR A 20 -8.10 -0.17 -3.77
N VAL A 21 -6.99 0.50 -3.47
CA VAL A 21 -5.98 0.02 -2.52
C VAL A 21 -6.62 -0.42 -1.20
N GLN A 22 -7.54 0.38 -0.64
CA GLN A 22 -8.20 0.01 0.62
C GLN A 22 -9.00 -1.30 0.56
N THR A 23 -9.52 -1.71 -0.60
CA THR A 23 -10.20 -3.00 -0.76
C THR A 23 -9.21 -4.17 -0.65
N ALA A 24 -7.95 -3.94 -1.00
CA ALA A 24 -6.88 -4.93 -0.98
C ALA A 24 -6.07 -4.94 0.34
N LEU A 25 -6.45 -4.16 1.35
CA LEU A 25 -5.74 -4.04 2.64
C LEU A 25 -6.58 -4.57 3.81
N THR A 26 -5.91 -4.99 4.88
CA THR A 26 -6.58 -5.30 6.15
C THR A 26 -7.09 -4.01 6.83
N PRO A 27 -8.04 -4.09 7.78
CA PRO A 27 -8.43 -2.94 8.59
C PRO A 27 -7.24 -2.22 9.24
N GLU A 28 -6.34 -2.99 9.87
CA GLU A 28 -5.14 -2.46 10.54
C GLU A 28 -4.20 -1.72 9.57
N GLU A 29 -3.95 -2.27 8.37
CA GLU A 29 -3.12 -1.62 7.35
C GLU A 29 -3.73 -0.28 6.89
N ARG A 30 -5.06 -0.22 6.75
CA ARG A 30 -5.76 1.03 6.40
C ARG A 30 -5.62 2.07 7.50
N ASP A 31 -5.80 1.67 8.75
CA ASP A 31 -5.70 2.58 9.89
C ASP A 31 -4.29 3.14 10.02
N ARG A 32 -3.26 2.30 9.88
CA ARG A 32 -1.85 2.73 9.86
C ARG A 32 -1.52 3.69 8.71
N ILE A 33 -2.12 3.51 7.53
CA ILE A 33 -1.97 4.46 6.41
C ILE A 33 -2.66 5.80 6.73
N ARG A 34 -3.84 5.79 7.35
CA ARG A 34 -4.54 7.01 7.79
C ARG A 34 -3.75 7.78 8.84
N GLU A 35 -3.10 7.05 9.75
CA GLU A 35 -2.23 7.60 10.79
C GLU A 35 -0.87 8.08 10.25
N GLY A 36 -0.55 7.76 8.98
CA GLY A 36 0.71 8.13 8.34
C GLY A 36 1.92 7.32 8.81
N THR A 37 1.72 6.23 9.55
CA THR A 37 2.79 5.31 10.00
C THR A 37 3.14 4.27 8.92
N LEU A 38 2.27 4.12 7.93
CA LEU A 38 2.44 3.25 6.76
C LEU A 38 2.09 4.03 5.49
N LYS A 39 2.74 3.69 4.37
CA LYS A 39 2.44 4.25 3.04
C LYS A 39 2.35 3.16 1.99
N ALA A 40 1.44 3.33 1.04
CA ALA A 40 1.23 2.40 -0.07
C ALA A 40 1.82 2.96 -1.37
N PHE A 41 2.63 2.14 -2.04
CA PHE A 41 3.28 2.47 -3.30
C PHE A 41 2.94 1.45 -4.39
N ASP A 42 2.98 1.87 -5.66
CA ASP A 42 2.99 0.94 -6.78
C ASP A 42 4.39 0.32 -7.00
N ARG A 43 4.50 -0.62 -7.95
CA ARG A 43 5.78 -1.23 -8.35
C ARG A 43 6.81 -0.24 -8.91
N HIS A 44 6.38 0.95 -9.32
CA HIS A 44 7.24 2.01 -9.85
C HIS A 44 7.72 2.97 -8.74
N GLY A 45 7.20 2.82 -7.52
CA GLY A 45 7.53 3.65 -6.38
C GLY A 45 6.70 4.92 -6.25
N HIS A 46 5.59 5.06 -6.98
CA HIS A 46 4.65 6.17 -6.78
C HIS A 46 3.74 5.90 -5.59
N GLU A 47 3.54 6.91 -4.74
CA GLU A 47 2.58 6.83 -3.63
C GLU A 47 1.15 6.88 -4.20
N ILE A 48 0.35 5.84 -3.95
CA ILE A 48 -1.00 5.68 -4.54
C ILE A 48 -2.14 5.91 -3.53
N GLY A 49 -1.82 5.98 -2.23
CA GLY A 49 -2.81 6.20 -1.17
C GLY A 49 -3.88 5.10 -1.06
N LEU A 50 -4.91 5.33 -0.23
CA LEU A 50 -5.99 4.36 -0.02
C LEU A 50 -7.03 4.31 -1.16
N GLU A 51 -7.26 5.44 -1.82
CA GLU A 51 -8.23 5.56 -2.92
C GLU A 51 -7.61 5.30 -4.30
N GLY A 52 -6.34 4.91 -4.34
CA GLY A 52 -5.68 4.53 -5.59
C GLY A 52 -6.42 3.40 -6.29
N ALA A 53 -6.83 3.62 -7.54
CA ALA A 53 -7.50 2.61 -8.33
C ALA A 53 -6.55 1.46 -8.64
N LEU A 54 -7.04 0.22 -8.53
CA LEU A 54 -6.28 -0.96 -8.89
C LEU A 54 -6.66 -1.45 -10.28
N SER A 55 -5.73 -2.14 -10.91
CA SER A 55 -5.92 -2.83 -12.18
C SER A 55 -5.48 -4.29 -12.03
N PRO A 56 -5.89 -5.19 -12.95
CA PRO A 56 -5.39 -6.56 -12.94
C PRO A 56 -3.85 -6.59 -12.95
N GLY A 57 -3.26 -7.31 -11.99
CA GLY A 57 -1.81 -7.40 -11.85
C GLY A 57 -1.13 -6.20 -11.15
N SER A 58 -1.89 -5.27 -10.58
CA SER A 58 -1.34 -4.23 -9.72
C SER A 58 -0.62 -4.84 -8.51
N GLU A 59 0.55 -4.30 -8.19
CA GLU A 59 1.33 -4.62 -6.99
C GLU A 59 1.29 -3.44 -6.04
N ILE A 60 0.98 -3.72 -4.76
CA ILE A 60 0.93 -2.72 -3.69
C ILE A 60 2.07 -3.01 -2.73
N ILE A 61 3.00 -2.08 -2.61
CA ILE A 61 4.16 -2.17 -1.72
C ILE A 61 3.90 -1.26 -0.52
N LEU A 62 3.74 -1.87 0.66
CA LEU A 62 3.58 -1.16 1.92
C LEU A 62 4.94 -0.87 2.55
N ARG A 63 5.17 0.38 2.94
CA ARG A 63 6.43 0.84 3.56
C ARG A 63 6.13 1.58 4.86
N GLU A 64 6.88 1.28 5.91
CA GLU A 64 6.77 2.01 7.19
C GLU A 64 7.44 3.38 7.11
N VAL A 65 6.83 4.37 7.75
CA VAL A 65 7.42 5.71 7.89
C VAL A 65 8.19 5.74 9.21
N VAL A 66 9.51 5.58 9.15
CA VAL A 66 10.36 5.75 10.33
C VAL A 66 10.66 7.24 10.47
N GLN A 67 10.03 7.91 11.45
CA GLN A 67 10.44 9.25 11.85
C GLN A 67 11.78 9.15 12.59
N ALA A 68 12.76 9.94 12.15
CA ALA A 68 14.06 10.09 12.80
C ALA A 68 13.96 11.04 13.99
#